data_AF-A0A401QJ24-F1
#
_entry.id   AF-A0A401QJ24-F1
#
_cell.length_a   1.000
_cell.length_b   1.000
_cell.length_c   1.000
_cell.angle_alpha   90.00
_cell.angle_beta   90.00
_cell.angle_gamma   90.00
#
_symmetry.space_group_name_H-M   'P 1'
#
loop_
_entity.id
_entity.type
_entity.pdbx_description
1 polymer ?
#
loop_
_entity_poly.entity_id
_entity_poly.type
_entity_poly.pdbx_seq_one_letter_code
_entity_poly.pdbx_strand_id
1 'polypeptide(L)'
;VNDLMDSLIPVIDFMDNANPVRSLMDSAIPVSALMNSVIPVSALMDSVIPVCALMDSVIPVINLMSTAIPVSDLMDSAITVSAQKDSVIPAIDVMDIVIPGIDLMDSLIPVIDFMDSAIPVVCLLDSVIPVIDFMDSAIPISALMYRVIPACALMDTAIPVSALMDSAIPVSSLIDIAIPGSALMDSAIPVSTLDG
;
A
#
# COMPACT_ATOMS: atom_id res chain seq x y z
N VAL A 1 6.16 12.84 19.77
CA VAL A 1 7.04 14.02 19.51
C VAL A 1 6.16 15.05 18.83
N ASN A 2 6.03 16.25 19.38
CA ASN A 2 5.07 17.26 18.89
C ASN A 2 5.85 18.44 18.29
N ASP A 3 5.51 18.81 17.06
CA ASP A 3 5.85 20.04 16.34
C ASP A 3 7.36 20.36 16.27
N LEU A 4 8.06 19.68 15.36
CA LEU A 4 9.38 20.10 14.88
C LEU A 4 9.30 20.43 13.37
N MET A 5 9.89 21.57 12.99
CA MET A 5 10.31 21.84 11.61
C MET A 5 11.73 21.27 11.47
N ASP A 6 11.95 20.43 10.46
CA ASP A 6 13.19 19.68 10.20
C ASP A 6 13.61 18.72 11.33
N SER A 7 13.24 17.45 11.19
CA SER A 7 13.53 16.45 12.21
C SER A 7 13.90 15.07 11.65
N LEU A 8 14.93 14.46 12.22
CA LEU A 8 15.22 13.04 12.09
C LEU A 8 14.76 12.34 13.37
N ILE A 9 13.73 11.50 13.27
CA ILE A 9 13.14 10.81 14.43
C ILE A 9 13.23 9.30 14.18
N PRO A 10 14.34 8.65 14.55
CA PRO A 10 14.46 7.22 14.41
C PRO A 10 13.60 6.49 15.43
N VAL A 11 12.84 5.50 14.96
CA VAL A 11 12.06 4.57 15.77
C VAL A 11 12.60 3.17 15.50
N ILE A 12 13.58 2.74 16.29
CA ILE A 12 14.39 1.56 16.03
C ILE A 12 14.44 0.67 17.28
N ASP A 13 14.45 -0.66 17.08
CA ASP A 13 14.69 -1.67 18.10
C ASP A 13 13.68 -1.63 19.28
N PHE A 14 12.41 -1.38 18.99
CA PHE A 14 11.36 -1.45 20.00
C PHE A 14 10.65 -2.81 20.03
N MET A 15 10.39 -3.29 21.23
CA MET A 15 9.55 -4.45 21.51
C MET A 15 8.42 -4.03 22.44
N ASP A 16 7.18 -4.41 22.14
CA ASP A 16 5.99 -4.12 22.97
C ASP A 16 5.77 -2.62 23.26
N ASN A 17 5.92 -1.75 22.26
CA ASN A 17 5.79 -0.31 22.44
C ASN A 17 4.64 0.31 21.65
N ALA A 18 4.12 1.41 22.19
CA ALA A 18 3.18 2.28 21.51
C ALA A 18 3.69 3.72 21.51
N ASN A 19 4.32 4.15 20.41
CA ASN A 19 4.88 5.50 20.32
C ASN A 19 4.27 6.27 19.13
N PRO A 20 3.40 7.26 19.38
CA PRO A 20 2.80 8.03 18.30
C PRO A 20 3.74 9.13 17.78
N VAL A 21 3.77 9.27 16.45
CA VAL A 21 4.47 10.34 15.73
C VAL A 21 3.42 11.26 15.10
N ARG A 22 3.49 12.57 15.39
CA ARG A 22 2.44 13.51 15.00
C ARG A 22 2.98 14.87 14.64
N SER A 23 2.31 15.53 13.69
CA SER A 23 2.45 16.97 13.41
C SER A 23 3.89 17.37 13.12
N LEU A 24 4.47 16.81 12.06
CA LEU A 24 5.82 17.12 11.62
C LEU A 24 5.82 17.65 10.19
N MET A 25 6.80 18.49 9.91
CA MET A 25 7.05 19.05 8.59
C MET A 25 8.53 18.83 8.25
N ASP A 26 8.81 18.52 6.99
CA ASP A 26 10.17 18.31 6.49
C ASP A 26 10.94 17.27 7.33
N SER A 27 10.41 16.05 7.44
CA SER A 27 10.88 15.07 8.42
C SER A 27 11.26 13.72 7.83
N ALA A 28 12.28 13.10 8.42
CA ALA A 28 12.69 11.73 8.15
C ALA A 28 12.46 10.86 9.39
N ILE A 29 11.66 9.82 9.24
CA ILE A 29 11.23 8.96 10.35
C ILE A 29 11.55 7.51 9.98
N PRO A 30 12.81 7.06 10.10
CA PRO A 30 13.13 5.66 9.87
C PRO A 30 12.55 4.79 10.98
N VAL A 31 11.75 3.81 10.59
CA VAL A 31 11.11 2.84 11.46
C VAL A 31 11.68 1.47 11.12
N SER A 32 12.38 0.82 12.06
CA SER A 32 13.00 -0.47 11.79
C SER A 32 13.07 -1.42 12.98
N ALA A 33 13.08 -2.71 12.70
CA ALA A 33 13.35 -3.77 13.69
C ALA A 33 12.39 -3.71 14.88
N LEU A 34 11.09 -3.69 14.59
CA LEU A 34 10.07 -3.66 15.63
C LEU A 34 9.35 -5.00 15.74
N MET A 35 9.00 -5.33 16.98
CA MET A 35 8.20 -6.51 17.29
C MET A 35 7.04 -6.11 18.19
N ASN A 36 5.83 -6.62 17.93
CA ASN A 36 4.64 -6.40 18.75
C ASN A 36 4.36 -4.90 19.03
N SER A 37 4.59 -4.03 18.05
CA SER A 37 4.58 -2.58 18.26
C SER A 37 3.44 -1.90 17.51
N VAL A 38 2.93 -0.81 18.09
CA VAL A 38 1.89 0.02 17.47
C VAL A 38 2.39 1.45 17.32
N ILE A 39 2.54 1.93 16.09
CA ILE A 39 3.06 3.28 15.82
C ILE A 39 2.05 4.07 15.00
N PRO A 40 1.16 4.82 15.66
CA PRO A 40 0.30 5.76 14.96
C PRO A 40 1.11 6.93 14.42
N VAL A 41 1.02 7.15 13.11
CA VAL A 41 1.63 8.27 12.40
C VAL A 41 0.53 9.16 11.84
N SER A 42 0.56 10.45 12.14
CA SER A 42 -0.48 11.36 11.68
C SER A 42 0.00 12.76 11.36
N ALA A 43 -0.64 13.40 10.37
CA ALA A 43 -0.45 14.82 10.06
C ALA A 43 1.02 15.16 9.75
N LEU A 44 1.57 14.51 8.72
CA LEU A 44 2.92 14.83 8.24
C LEU A 44 2.85 15.50 6.87
N MET A 45 3.76 16.44 6.66
CA MET A 45 3.95 17.13 5.39
C MET A 45 5.42 17.02 4.98
N ASP A 46 5.66 16.78 3.69
CA ASP A 46 7.02 16.71 3.11
C ASP A 46 7.93 15.74 3.90
N SER A 47 7.49 14.48 4.01
CA SER A 47 8.11 13.51 4.93
C SER A 47 8.50 12.20 4.26
N VAL A 48 9.58 11.60 4.75
CA VAL A 48 10.08 10.28 4.32
C VAL A 48 10.11 9.31 5.50
N ILE A 49 9.44 8.17 5.34
CA ILE A 49 9.22 7.20 6.42
C ILE A 49 9.63 5.82 5.92
N PRO A 50 10.93 5.48 5.90
CA PRO A 50 11.33 4.13 5.54
C PRO A 50 10.96 3.18 6.69
N VAL A 51 10.23 2.13 6.34
CA VAL A 51 9.75 1.10 7.25
C VAL A 51 10.38 -0.24 6.85
N CYS A 52 11.12 -0.88 7.76
CA CYS A 52 11.69 -2.19 7.48
C CYS A 52 11.68 -3.14 8.69
N ALA A 53 11.71 -4.44 8.43
CA ALA A 53 11.88 -5.48 9.45
C ALA A 53 10.85 -5.35 10.59
N LEU A 54 9.55 -5.39 10.25
CA LEU A 54 8.49 -5.43 11.25
C LEU A 54 7.93 -6.85 11.40
N MET A 55 7.64 -7.21 12.64
CA MET A 55 6.92 -8.44 12.97
C MET A 55 5.80 -8.13 13.96
N ASP A 56 4.61 -8.69 13.73
CA ASP A 56 3.43 -8.53 14.60
C ASP A 56 3.11 -7.06 14.95
N SER A 57 3.31 -6.14 13.99
CA SER A 57 3.25 -4.70 14.26
C SER A 57 2.18 -3.99 13.45
N VAL A 58 1.63 -2.91 14.01
CA VAL A 58 0.55 -2.13 13.38
C VAL A 58 0.94 -0.67 13.25
N ILE A 59 0.90 -0.14 12.03
CA ILE A 59 1.23 1.25 11.73
C ILE A 59 0.04 1.91 11.03
N PRO A 60 -0.85 2.58 11.77
CA PRO A 60 -1.86 3.43 11.16
C PRO A 60 -1.26 4.78 10.78
N VAL A 61 -1.36 5.13 9.50
CA VAL A 61 -0.84 6.33 8.86
C VAL A 61 -2.00 7.16 8.31
N ILE A 62 -2.12 8.41 8.77
CA ILE A 62 -3.29 9.26 8.47
C ILE A 62 -2.86 10.69 8.12
N ASN A 63 -3.54 11.30 7.13
CA ASN A 63 -3.37 12.71 6.74
C ASN A 63 -1.92 13.03 6.36
N LEU A 64 -1.45 12.44 5.25
CA LEU A 64 -0.11 12.72 4.72
C LEU A 64 -0.19 13.53 3.43
N MET A 65 0.74 14.48 3.30
CA MET A 65 0.90 15.33 2.13
C MET A 65 2.34 15.26 1.65
N SER A 66 2.56 14.90 0.38
CA SER A 66 3.89 14.86 -0.24
C SER A 66 4.85 13.95 0.51
N THR A 67 4.51 12.67 0.62
CA THR A 67 5.24 11.71 1.48
C THR A 67 5.68 10.45 0.76
N ALA A 68 6.87 9.96 1.10
CA ALA A 68 7.38 8.67 0.64
C ALA A 68 7.50 7.67 1.81
N ILE A 69 6.86 6.51 1.68
CA ILE A 69 6.88 5.44 2.69
C ILE A 69 7.38 4.16 2.03
N PRO A 70 8.69 3.97 1.85
CA PRO A 70 9.21 2.69 1.41
C PRO A 70 9.08 1.66 2.53
N VAL A 71 8.50 0.52 2.18
CA VAL A 71 8.18 -0.59 3.08
C VAL A 71 8.90 -1.84 2.59
N SER A 72 9.56 -2.55 3.51
CA SER A 72 10.29 -3.79 3.21
C SER A 72 10.26 -4.75 4.39
N ASP A 73 10.41 -6.05 4.12
CA ASP A 73 10.60 -7.09 5.14
C ASP A 73 9.55 -7.05 6.25
N LEU A 74 8.28 -7.23 5.88
CA LEU A 74 7.20 -7.25 6.87
C LEU A 74 6.56 -8.63 6.99
N MET A 75 6.31 -9.06 8.23
CA MET A 75 5.63 -10.30 8.54
C MET A 75 4.54 -10.07 9.59
N ASP A 76 3.36 -10.68 9.38
CA ASP A 76 2.22 -10.63 10.32
C ASP A 76 1.85 -9.20 10.79
N SER A 77 2.06 -8.21 9.92
CA SER A 77 1.93 -6.80 10.27
C SER A 77 0.79 -6.12 9.48
N ALA A 78 0.36 -4.94 9.92
CA ALA A 78 -0.67 -4.18 9.24
C ALA A 78 -0.28 -2.71 9.10
N ILE A 79 -0.30 -2.21 7.87
CA ILE A 79 -0.06 -0.79 7.59
C ILE A 79 -1.34 -0.19 7.01
N THR A 80 -2.07 0.55 7.84
CA THR A 80 -3.30 1.23 7.39
C THR A 80 -2.94 2.62 6.89
N VAL A 81 -3.37 2.95 5.68
CA VAL A 81 -3.09 4.24 5.06
C VAL A 81 -4.39 4.94 4.69
N SER A 82 -4.55 6.18 5.16
CA SER A 82 -5.74 6.97 4.85
C SER A 82 -5.45 8.44 4.61
N ALA A 83 -6.26 9.04 3.72
CA ALA A 83 -6.22 10.47 3.38
C ALA A 83 -4.80 10.91 3.00
N GLN A 84 -4.30 10.37 1.89
CA GLN A 84 -3.00 10.74 1.35
C GLN A 84 -3.13 11.53 0.06
N LYS A 85 -2.21 12.47 -0.11
CA LYS A 85 -2.02 13.20 -1.35
C LYS A 85 -0.55 13.25 -1.74
N ASP A 86 -0.28 13.05 -3.02
CA ASP A 86 1.06 13.10 -3.61
C ASP A 86 2.02 12.12 -2.89
N SER A 87 1.63 10.85 -2.81
CA SER A 87 2.34 9.86 -1.98
C SER A 87 2.91 8.69 -2.76
N VAL A 88 4.05 8.17 -2.29
CA VAL A 88 4.71 7.01 -2.90
C VAL A 88 4.96 5.95 -1.83
N ILE A 89 4.38 4.76 -2.00
CA ILE A 89 4.47 3.66 -1.05
C ILE A 89 4.92 2.39 -1.78
N PRO A 90 6.22 2.19 -2.01
CA PRO A 90 6.73 0.91 -2.49
C PRO A 90 6.74 -0.09 -1.35
N ALA A 91 6.15 -1.26 -1.57
CA ALA A 91 6.14 -2.39 -0.65
C ALA A 91 6.81 -3.59 -1.31
N ILE A 92 7.79 -4.18 -0.62
CA ILE A 92 8.61 -5.29 -1.10
C ILE A 92 8.72 -6.34 0.01
N ASP A 93 8.72 -7.63 -0.34
CA ASP A 93 8.94 -8.74 0.59
C ASP A 93 8.00 -8.70 1.79
N VAL A 94 6.71 -8.87 1.50
CA VAL A 94 5.64 -8.75 2.51
C VAL A 94 4.84 -10.04 2.58
N MET A 95 4.70 -10.56 3.79
CA MET A 95 4.04 -11.82 4.08
C MET A 95 2.98 -11.67 5.18
N ASP A 96 1.80 -12.26 4.95
CA ASP A 96 0.68 -12.26 5.92
C ASP A 96 0.26 -10.85 6.38
N ILE A 97 0.10 -9.92 5.43
CA ILE A 97 -0.16 -8.51 5.72
C ILE A 97 -1.45 -8.00 5.12
N VAL A 98 -2.04 -7.03 5.83
CA VAL A 98 -3.13 -6.20 5.30
C VAL A 98 -2.70 -4.74 5.19
N ILE A 99 -2.76 -4.18 3.98
CA ILE A 99 -2.52 -2.76 3.69
C ILE A 99 -3.80 -2.10 3.18
N PRO A 100 -4.71 -1.65 4.06
CA PRO A 100 -5.89 -0.92 3.63
C PRO A 100 -5.53 0.51 3.23
N GLY A 101 -5.95 0.90 2.02
CA GLY A 101 -5.81 2.25 1.46
C GLY A 101 -7.16 2.95 1.30
N ILE A 102 -7.34 4.10 1.94
CA ILE A 102 -8.57 4.91 1.86
C ILE A 102 -8.24 6.32 1.39
N ASP A 103 -8.97 6.82 0.40
CA ASP A 103 -8.87 8.19 -0.13
C ASP A 103 -7.42 8.58 -0.46
N LEU A 104 -6.80 7.90 -1.43
CA LEU A 104 -5.47 8.28 -1.93
C LEU A 104 -5.58 8.97 -3.28
N MET A 105 -4.92 10.12 -3.40
CA MET A 105 -4.92 10.98 -4.57
C MET A 105 -3.49 11.22 -5.01
N ASP A 106 -3.21 11.11 -6.31
CA ASP A 106 -1.86 11.28 -6.85
C ASP A 106 -0.83 10.31 -6.21
N SER A 107 -1.23 9.05 -6.04
CA SER A 107 -0.43 8.02 -5.33
C SER A 107 0.25 6.99 -6.25
N LEU A 108 1.45 6.55 -5.89
CA LEU A 108 2.14 5.44 -6.55
C LEU A 108 2.41 4.34 -5.51
N ILE A 109 1.85 3.15 -5.74
CA ILE A 109 1.99 2.02 -4.81
C ILE A 109 2.55 0.81 -5.58
N PRO A 110 3.87 0.73 -5.79
CA PRO A 110 4.52 -0.47 -6.32
C PRO A 110 4.50 -1.58 -5.28
N VAL A 111 4.07 -2.76 -5.68
CA VAL A 111 3.97 -3.94 -4.83
C VAL A 111 4.71 -5.09 -5.49
N ILE A 112 5.66 -5.67 -4.76
CA ILE A 112 6.54 -6.75 -5.23
C ILE A 112 6.62 -7.83 -4.16
N ASP A 113 6.57 -9.10 -4.57
CA ASP A 113 6.79 -10.28 -3.71
C ASP A 113 5.85 -10.29 -2.49
N PHE A 114 4.57 -10.46 -2.77
CA PHE A 114 3.49 -10.48 -1.76
C PHE A 114 2.88 -11.86 -1.64
N MET A 115 2.85 -12.40 -0.42
CA MET A 115 2.31 -13.73 -0.11
C MET A 115 1.26 -13.64 0.99
N ASP A 116 0.14 -14.36 0.83
CA ASP A 116 -0.96 -14.44 1.81
C ASP A 116 -1.46 -13.07 2.31
N SER A 117 -1.48 -12.07 1.42
CA SER A 117 -1.66 -10.66 1.81
C SER A 117 -2.83 -10.00 1.09
N ALA A 118 -3.34 -8.92 1.68
CA ALA A 118 -4.49 -8.20 1.15
C ALA A 118 -4.26 -6.69 1.08
N ILE A 119 -4.60 -6.08 -0.06
CA ILE A 119 -4.53 -4.64 -0.26
C ILE A 119 -5.93 -4.12 -0.63
N PRO A 120 -6.83 -3.97 0.36
CA PRO A 120 -8.13 -3.39 0.10
C PRO A 120 -8.03 -1.90 -0.15
N VAL A 121 -8.57 -1.45 -1.28
CA VAL A 121 -8.56 -0.05 -1.66
C VAL A 121 -9.97 0.46 -1.91
N VAL A 122 -10.33 1.53 -1.20
CA VAL A 122 -11.68 2.11 -1.28
C VAL A 122 -11.77 3.18 -2.36
N CYS A 123 -10.98 4.24 -2.31
CA CYS A 123 -11.08 5.37 -3.23
C CYS A 123 -9.69 5.79 -3.70
N LEU A 124 -9.53 5.86 -5.02
CA LEU A 124 -8.22 6.00 -5.60
C LEU A 124 -8.29 6.79 -6.92
N LEU A 125 -7.64 7.97 -6.95
CA LEU A 125 -7.72 8.94 -8.03
C LEU A 125 -6.32 9.31 -8.55
N ASP A 126 -6.13 9.32 -9.87
CA ASP A 126 -4.87 9.67 -10.54
C ASP A 126 -3.63 8.96 -9.97
N SER A 127 -3.67 7.64 -9.92
CA SER A 127 -2.63 6.86 -9.20
C SER A 127 -2.14 5.66 -10.01
N VAL A 128 -1.15 4.91 -9.55
CA VAL A 128 -0.68 3.70 -10.26
C VAL A 128 -0.33 2.64 -9.23
N ILE A 129 -0.76 1.40 -9.46
CA ILE A 129 -0.43 0.26 -8.62
C ILE A 129 0.19 -0.84 -9.50
N PRO A 130 1.51 -0.83 -9.72
CA PRO A 130 2.22 -1.98 -10.28
C PRO A 130 2.23 -3.12 -9.27
N VAL A 131 1.84 -4.32 -9.69
CA VAL A 131 1.87 -5.54 -8.87
C VAL A 131 2.68 -6.60 -9.58
N ILE A 132 3.67 -7.17 -8.88
CA ILE A 132 4.57 -8.20 -9.39
C ILE A 132 4.64 -9.33 -8.36
N ASP A 133 4.56 -10.58 -8.82
CA ASP A 133 4.77 -11.80 -8.03
C ASP A 133 3.86 -11.84 -6.78
N PHE A 134 2.57 -12.03 -7.03
CA PHE A 134 1.50 -12.01 -6.03
C PHE A 134 0.91 -13.41 -5.88
N MET A 135 0.97 -14.00 -4.69
CA MET A 135 0.53 -15.37 -4.43
C MET A 135 -0.49 -15.43 -3.29
N ASP A 136 -1.59 -16.16 -3.46
CA ASP A 136 -2.65 -16.36 -2.45
C ASP A 136 -3.21 -15.05 -1.86
N SER A 137 -3.29 -14.02 -2.69
CA SER A 137 -3.48 -12.64 -2.21
C SER A 137 -4.66 -11.93 -2.91
N ALA A 138 -5.22 -10.91 -2.26
CA ALA A 138 -6.42 -10.21 -2.77
C ALA A 138 -6.27 -8.69 -2.81
N ILE A 139 -6.74 -8.08 -3.90
CA ILE A 139 -6.77 -6.61 -4.08
C ILE A 139 -8.19 -6.17 -4.40
N PRO A 140 -9.08 -6.05 -3.40
CA PRO A 140 -10.41 -5.54 -3.63
C PRO A 140 -10.38 -4.03 -3.84
N ILE A 141 -10.97 -3.58 -4.95
CA ILE A 141 -10.96 -2.17 -5.36
C ILE A 141 -12.40 -1.67 -5.48
N SER A 142 -12.75 -0.67 -4.67
CA SER A 142 -14.12 -0.18 -4.62
C SER A 142 -14.44 0.90 -5.66
N ALA A 143 -13.58 1.93 -5.76
CA ALA A 143 -13.76 3.04 -6.69
C ALA A 143 -12.41 3.55 -7.20
N LEU A 144 -12.30 3.66 -8.53
CA LEU A 144 -11.05 3.95 -9.19
C LEU A 144 -11.30 4.81 -10.45
N MET A 145 -10.61 5.96 -10.53
CA MET A 145 -10.70 6.91 -11.64
C MET A 145 -9.32 7.23 -12.23
N TYR A 146 -9.21 7.26 -13.57
CA TYR A 146 -8.05 7.71 -14.35
C TYR A 146 -6.73 6.97 -14.06
N ARG A 147 -6.61 5.70 -14.48
CA ARG A 147 -5.58 4.85 -13.86
C ARG A 147 -5.10 3.62 -14.58
N VAL A 148 -3.96 3.11 -14.11
CA VAL A 148 -3.37 1.84 -14.56
C VAL A 148 -2.97 0.97 -13.37
N ILE A 149 -3.35 -0.31 -13.41
CA ILE A 149 -2.87 -1.35 -12.49
C ILE A 149 -2.21 -2.46 -13.33
N PRO A 150 -0.91 -2.33 -13.65
CA PRO A 150 -0.18 -3.41 -14.29
C PRO A 150 0.02 -4.55 -13.30
N ALA A 151 -0.39 -5.76 -13.67
CA ALA A 151 -0.17 -6.95 -12.87
C ALA A 151 0.61 -8.02 -13.65
N CYS A 152 1.65 -8.55 -13.03
CA CYS A 152 2.51 -9.60 -13.58
C CYS A 152 2.59 -10.77 -12.60
N ALA A 153 2.54 -12.00 -13.11
CA ALA A 153 2.74 -13.23 -12.33
C ALA A 153 1.87 -13.32 -11.07
N LEU A 154 0.56 -13.42 -11.28
CA LEU A 154 -0.40 -13.62 -10.20
C LEU A 154 -0.79 -15.10 -10.11
N MET A 155 -0.82 -15.66 -8.89
CA MET A 155 -1.23 -17.05 -8.61
C MET A 155 -2.25 -17.09 -7.46
N ASP A 156 -3.39 -17.75 -7.66
CA ASP A 156 -4.45 -17.88 -6.65
C ASP A 156 -4.94 -16.53 -6.11
N THR A 157 -5.09 -15.53 -6.99
CA THR A 157 -5.45 -14.15 -6.60
C THR A 157 -6.88 -13.75 -6.97
N ALA A 158 -7.45 -12.84 -6.19
CA ALA A 158 -8.75 -12.23 -6.47
C ALA A 158 -8.64 -10.71 -6.53
N ILE A 159 -9.09 -10.11 -7.65
CA ILE A 159 -9.13 -8.66 -7.83
C ILE A 159 -10.58 -8.26 -8.11
N PRO A 160 -11.46 -8.23 -7.09
CA PRO A 160 -12.82 -7.77 -7.28
C PRO A 160 -12.84 -6.25 -7.44
N VAL A 161 -13.57 -5.77 -8.44
CA VAL A 161 -13.64 -4.35 -8.77
C VAL A 161 -15.09 -3.89 -8.89
N SER A 162 -15.50 -2.87 -8.13
CA SER A 162 -16.90 -2.40 -8.14
C SER A 162 -17.20 -1.15 -8.96
N ALA A 163 -16.22 -0.28 -9.20
CA ALA A 163 -16.40 0.88 -10.07
C ALA A 163 -15.06 1.31 -10.68
N LEU A 164 -14.97 1.26 -12.02
CA LEU A 164 -13.83 1.80 -12.80
C LEU A 164 -14.34 2.86 -13.77
N MET A 165 -13.62 3.98 -13.85
CA MET A 165 -13.77 4.97 -14.90
C MET A 165 -12.41 5.33 -15.50
N ASP A 166 -12.29 5.32 -16.83
CA ASP A 166 -11.07 5.68 -17.59
C ASP A 166 -9.82 4.94 -17.07
N SER A 167 -9.91 3.62 -16.91
CA SER A 167 -8.90 2.82 -16.22
C SER A 167 -8.50 1.53 -16.94
N ALA A 168 -7.24 1.12 -16.80
CA ALA A 168 -6.70 -0.09 -17.42
C ALA A 168 -6.06 -1.03 -16.39
N ILE A 169 -6.35 -2.32 -16.50
CA ILE A 169 -5.70 -3.37 -15.69
C ILE A 169 -5.04 -4.37 -16.66
N PRO A 170 -3.84 -4.06 -17.20
CA PRO A 170 -3.14 -5.00 -18.05
C PRO A 170 -2.53 -6.14 -17.23
N VAL A 171 -2.72 -7.38 -17.70
CA VAL A 171 -2.30 -8.58 -16.99
C VAL A 171 -1.50 -9.52 -17.90
N SER A 172 -0.32 -9.96 -17.44
CA SER A 172 0.63 -10.70 -18.28
C SER A 172 0.65 -12.21 -18.09
N SER A 173 0.61 -12.73 -16.86
CA SER A 173 0.71 -14.17 -16.53
C SER A 173 -0.20 -14.50 -15.34
N LEU A 174 -1.06 -15.51 -15.52
CA LEU A 174 -2.13 -15.84 -14.58
C LEU A 174 -2.28 -17.35 -14.36
N ILE A 175 -2.47 -17.74 -13.11
CA ILE A 175 -2.86 -19.09 -12.68
C ILE A 175 -3.96 -18.93 -11.61
N ASP A 176 -5.13 -19.52 -11.85
CA ASP A 176 -6.29 -19.59 -10.92
C ASP A 176 -6.77 -18.25 -10.33
N ILE A 177 -7.37 -17.38 -11.16
CA ILE A 177 -7.77 -16.01 -10.76
C ILE A 177 -9.22 -15.67 -11.06
N ALA A 178 -9.81 -14.87 -10.17
CA ALA A 178 -11.12 -14.25 -10.36
C ALA A 178 -11.04 -12.72 -10.35
N ILE A 179 -11.43 -12.09 -11.46
CA ILE A 179 -11.60 -10.62 -11.58
C ILE A 179 -13.09 -10.30 -11.81
N PRO A 180 -13.94 -10.34 -10.78
CA PRO A 180 -15.32 -9.92 -10.91
C PRO A 180 -15.40 -8.39 -10.97
N GLY A 181 -15.97 -7.86 -12.06
CA GLY A 181 -16.17 -6.43 -12.28
C GLY A 181 -17.66 -6.04 -12.23
N SER A 182 -17.98 -4.91 -11.62
CA SER A 182 -19.26 -4.22 -11.81
C SER A 182 -19.03 -2.73 -12.14
N ALA A 183 -19.99 -2.10 -12.82
CA ALA A 183 -19.98 -0.68 -13.20
C ALA A 183 -18.65 -0.19 -13.85
N LEU A 184 -18.28 -0.77 -14.99
CA LEU A 184 -17.10 -0.39 -15.78
C LEU A 184 -17.48 0.64 -16.85
N MET A 185 -16.84 1.81 -16.84
CA MET A 185 -17.01 2.87 -17.85
C MET A 185 -15.65 3.22 -18.46
N ASP A 186 -15.56 3.13 -19.80
CA ASP A 186 -14.30 3.35 -20.57
C ASP A 186 -13.06 2.66 -19.94
N SER A 187 -13.23 1.40 -19.54
CA SER A 187 -12.21 0.63 -18.82
C SER A 187 -11.86 -0.64 -19.58
N ALA A 188 -10.58 -1.03 -19.54
CA ALA A 188 -10.07 -2.19 -20.26
C ALA A 188 -9.26 -3.13 -19.35
N ILE A 189 -9.49 -4.44 -19.48
CA ILE A 189 -8.72 -5.48 -18.80
C ILE A 189 -8.09 -6.39 -19.86
N PRO A 190 -6.98 -5.98 -20.49
CA PRO A 190 -6.29 -6.83 -21.46
C PRO A 190 -5.49 -7.92 -20.73
N VAL A 191 -5.77 -9.19 -21.06
CA VAL A 191 -5.03 -10.36 -20.55
C VAL A 191 -4.22 -10.95 -21.69
N SER A 192 -2.90 -11.06 -21.51
CA SER A 192 -1.99 -11.45 -22.61
C SER A 192 -1.57 -12.92 -22.61
N THR A 193 -1.70 -13.65 -21.50
CA THR A 193 -1.60 -15.12 -21.48
C THR A 193 -2.52 -15.73 -20.42
N LEU A 194 -3.18 -16.85 -20.77
CA LEU A 194 -3.99 -17.67 -19.88
C LEU A 194 -3.41 -19.08 -19.98
N ASP A 195 -2.44 -19.44 -19.14
CA ASP A 195 -2.08 -20.86 -18.99
C ASP A 195 -3.01 -21.44 -17.93
N GLY A 196 -3.84 -22.40 -18.35
CA GLY A 196 -4.78 -23.11 -17.51
C GLY A 196 -4.28 -24.46 -17.04
#